data_AF-B8CG42-F1
#
_entry.id   AF-B8CG42-F1
#
_cell.length_a   1.000
_cell.length_b   1.000
_cell.length_c   1.000
_cell.angle_alpha   90.00
_cell.angle_beta   90.00
_cell.angle_gamma   90.00
#
_symmetry.space_group_name_H-M   'P 1'
#
loop_
_entity.id
_entity.type
_entity.pdbx_description
1 polymer ?
#
loop_
_entity_poly.entity_id
_entity_poly.type
_entity_poly.pdbx_seq_one_letter_code
_entity_poly.pdbx_strand_id
1 'polypeptide(L)'
;NAQLQRFLRKGVAYHHAGLDNNDRRVVEEAFMSGSINCLCATSTLSMGVNLPSHLVIVKGTSAYRGSGTGHQDLDTGTLLQMIGRAGRPGFDTSGTAVIMTDSHSKTRFENLSLGLKVVESHLLDGNRLSEELNNEISQGVVTCVEEAVDWVKSSFLFRRINSHPLYY
;
A
#
# COMPACT_ATOMS: atom_id res chain seq x y z
N ASN A 1 20.36 -19.57 -5.52
CA ASN A 1 19.83 -19.20 -6.86
C ASN A 1 20.95 -18.70 -7.82
N ALA A 2 21.25 -19.41 -8.92
CA ALA A 2 22.36 -19.05 -9.84
C ALA A 2 22.13 -17.75 -10.64
N GLN A 3 20.88 -17.45 -10.99
CA GLN A 3 20.54 -16.22 -11.70
C GLN A 3 20.70 -15.00 -10.80
N LEU A 4 20.28 -15.09 -9.54
CA LEU A 4 20.47 -14.03 -8.54
C LEU A 4 21.95 -13.73 -8.33
N GLN A 5 22.79 -14.75 -8.18
CA GLN A 5 24.25 -14.60 -8.07
C GLN A 5 24.85 -13.83 -9.27
N ARG A 6 24.38 -14.11 -10.48
CA ARG A 6 24.85 -13.41 -11.69
C ARG A 6 24.50 -11.92 -11.68
N PHE A 7 23.34 -11.54 -11.16
CA PHE A 7 22.96 -10.14 -11.04
C PHE A 7 23.69 -9.44 -9.89
N LEU A 8 23.86 -10.11 -8.75
CA LEU A 8 24.59 -9.56 -7.60
C LEU A 8 26.01 -9.12 -7.98
N ARG A 9 26.72 -9.92 -8.79
CA ARG A 9 28.05 -9.59 -9.33
C ARG A 9 28.06 -8.34 -10.22
N LYS A 10 26.90 -7.87 -10.68
CA LYS A 10 26.73 -6.66 -11.49
C LYS A 10 26.17 -5.48 -10.68
N GLY A 11 26.04 -5.61 -9.36
CA GLY A 11 25.49 -4.56 -8.49
C GLY A 11 23.96 -4.45 -8.55
N VAL A 12 23.25 -5.47 -9.04
CA VAL A 12 21.78 -5.48 -9.16
C VAL A 12 21.21 -6.74 -8.50
N ALA A 13 20.04 -6.64 -7.87
CA ALA A 13 19.33 -7.81 -7.37
C ALA A 13 17.82 -7.71 -7.59
N TYR A 14 17.12 -8.81 -7.32
CA TYR A 14 15.66 -8.82 -7.24
C TYR A 14 15.19 -9.42 -5.92
N HIS A 15 14.03 -8.98 -5.43
CA HIS A 15 13.42 -9.43 -4.18
C HIS A 15 11.93 -9.70 -4.37
N HIS A 16 11.50 -10.91 -4.04
CA HIS A 16 10.09 -11.31 -4.08
C HIS A 16 9.82 -12.46 -3.10
N ALA A 17 8.54 -12.70 -2.79
CA ALA A 17 8.13 -13.73 -1.84
C ALA A 17 8.56 -15.16 -2.22
N GLY A 18 8.73 -15.43 -3.52
CA GLY A 18 9.23 -16.73 -4.00
C GLY A 18 10.73 -17.00 -3.85
N LEU A 19 11.51 -16.08 -3.25
CA LEU A 19 12.91 -16.34 -2.91
C LEU A 19 13.03 -17.02 -1.53
N ASP A 20 13.99 -17.93 -1.40
CA ASP A 20 14.36 -18.52 -0.12
C ASP A 20 14.74 -17.44 0.91
N ASN A 21 14.41 -17.69 2.18
CA ASN A 21 14.69 -16.76 3.27
C ASN A 21 16.17 -16.34 3.34
N ASN A 22 17.07 -17.28 3.05
CA ASN A 22 18.50 -17.01 3.04
C ASN A 22 18.90 -16.07 1.90
N ASP A 23 18.39 -16.31 0.69
CA ASP A 23 18.65 -15.44 -0.47
C ASP A 23 18.08 -14.03 -0.23
N ARG A 24 16.90 -13.90 0.41
CA ARG A 24 16.30 -12.60 0.77
C ARG A 24 17.18 -11.80 1.74
N ARG A 25 17.67 -12.45 2.81
CA ARG A 25 18.57 -11.81 3.79
C ARG A 25 19.86 -11.31 3.14
N VAL A 26 20.50 -12.13 2.31
CA VAL A 26 21.73 -11.75 1.61
C VAL A 26 21.50 -10.54 0.70
N VAL A 27 20.38 -10.48 -0.01
CA VAL A 27 20.02 -9.34 -0.87
C VAL A 27 19.77 -8.07 -0.05
N GLU A 28 19.04 -8.18 1.06
CA GLU A 28 18.76 -7.06 1.97
C GLU A 28 20.05 -6.49 2.57
N GLU A 29 20.93 -7.35 3.09
CA GLU A 29 22.24 -6.97 3.64
C GLU A 29 23.14 -6.33 2.58
N ALA A 30 23.19 -6.90 1.38
CA ALA A 30 23.98 -6.34 0.27
C ALA A 30 23.47 -4.97 -0.17
N PHE A 31 22.16 -4.74 -0.13
CA PHE A 31 21.57 -3.43 -0.45
C PHE A 31 21.86 -2.41 0.66
N MET A 32 21.69 -2.78 1.92
CA MET A 32 21.95 -1.90 3.07
C MET A 32 23.42 -1.49 3.16
N SER A 33 24.35 -2.40 2.85
CA SER A 33 25.79 -2.10 2.84
C SER A 33 26.24 -1.28 1.64
N GLY A 34 25.37 -1.06 0.65
CA GLY A 34 25.71 -0.38 -0.61
C GLY A 34 26.53 -1.24 -1.57
N SER A 35 26.62 -2.55 -1.32
CA SER A 35 27.30 -3.51 -2.24
C SER A 35 26.53 -3.71 -3.54
N ILE A 36 25.22 -3.47 -3.52
CA ILE A 36 24.38 -3.38 -4.72
C ILE A 36 23.69 -2.02 -4.78
N ASN A 37 23.58 -1.48 -5.99
CA ASN A 37 23.10 -0.12 -6.22
C ASN A 37 21.62 -0.12 -6.66
N CYS A 38 21.12 -1.27 -7.13
CA CYS A 38 19.76 -1.39 -7.65
C CYS A 38 19.10 -2.68 -7.16
N LEU A 39 17.90 -2.52 -6.59
CA LEU A 39 17.07 -3.63 -6.15
C LEU A 39 15.69 -3.54 -6.83
N CYS A 40 15.32 -4.56 -7.58
CA CYS A 40 13.98 -4.68 -8.16
C CYS A 40 13.10 -5.53 -7.23
N ALA A 41 12.00 -4.99 -6.73
CA ALA A 41 11.16 -5.71 -5.78
C ALA A 41 9.69 -5.77 -6.18
N THR A 42 8.99 -6.81 -5.73
CA THR A 42 7.51 -6.85 -5.77
C THR A 42 6.91 -5.98 -4.67
N SER A 43 5.62 -5.64 -4.79
CA SER A 43 4.90 -4.81 -3.82
C SER A 43 4.96 -5.32 -2.38
N THR A 44 5.13 -6.63 -2.19
CA THR A 44 5.29 -7.23 -0.86
C THR A 44 6.49 -6.68 -0.08
N LEU A 45 7.55 -6.17 -0.73
CA LEU A 45 8.68 -5.60 -0.01
C LEU A 45 8.33 -4.30 0.73
N SER A 46 7.38 -3.50 0.21
CA SER A 46 6.97 -2.28 0.90
C SER A 46 6.25 -2.58 2.21
N MET A 47 5.76 -3.81 2.38
CA MET A 47 5.05 -4.29 3.57
C MET A 47 5.99 -5.21 4.39
N GLY A 48 6.52 -4.71 5.50
CA GLY A 48 7.17 -5.56 6.51
C GLY A 48 8.69 -5.67 6.47
N VAL A 49 9.40 -4.92 5.62
CA VAL A 49 10.87 -4.82 5.67
C VAL A 49 11.29 -3.35 5.73
N ASN A 50 12.18 -2.99 6.65
CA ASN A 50 12.71 -1.63 6.76
C ASN A 50 13.96 -1.44 5.88
N LEU A 51 13.74 -1.33 4.57
CA LEU A 51 14.82 -1.15 3.59
C LEU A 51 14.67 0.19 2.85
N PRO A 52 15.14 1.31 3.44
CA PRO A 52 15.05 2.62 2.79
C PRO A 52 16.06 2.76 1.65
N SER A 53 15.71 3.53 0.63
CA SER A 53 16.58 3.85 -0.51
C SER A 53 16.53 5.33 -0.82
N HIS A 54 17.61 5.92 -1.35
CA HIS A 54 17.57 7.32 -1.75
C HIS A 54 16.53 7.57 -2.87
N LEU A 55 16.46 6.64 -3.83
CA LEU A 55 15.54 6.68 -4.96
C LEU A 55 14.61 5.46 -4.92
N VAL A 56 13.31 5.68 -5.06
CA VAL A 56 12.30 4.64 -5.31
C VAL A 56 11.66 4.90 -6.67
N ILE A 57 11.60 3.87 -7.52
CA ILE A 57 10.89 3.93 -8.80
C ILE A 57 9.73 2.94 -8.75
N VAL A 58 8.51 3.45 -8.84
CA VAL A 58 7.30 2.65 -9.00
C VAL A 58 7.06 2.49 -10.50
N LYS A 59 7.45 1.33 -11.04
CA LYS A 59 7.31 1.02 -12.46
C LYS A 59 5.93 0.41 -12.73
N GLY A 60 5.01 1.24 -13.22
CA GLY A 60 3.64 0.84 -13.47
C GLY A 60 2.79 0.93 -12.20
N THR A 61 1.55 1.35 -12.37
CA THR A 61 0.61 1.64 -11.28
C THR A 61 -0.65 0.80 -11.38
N SER A 62 -0.64 -0.25 -12.19
CA SER A 62 -1.73 -1.23 -12.31
C SER A 62 -1.24 -2.63 -11.98
N ALA A 63 -2.11 -3.43 -11.36
CA ALA A 63 -1.86 -4.81 -11.01
C ALA A 63 -3.07 -5.67 -11.35
N TYR A 64 -2.81 -6.91 -11.76
CA TYR A 64 -3.85 -7.88 -12.03
C TYR A 64 -4.50 -8.36 -10.71
N ARG A 65 -5.82 -8.22 -10.59
CA ARG A 65 -6.58 -8.59 -9.38
C ARG A 65 -7.40 -9.88 -9.52
N GLY A 66 -7.31 -10.56 -10.65
CA GLY A 66 -8.01 -11.82 -10.91
C GLY A 66 -8.77 -11.82 -12.25
N SER A 67 -9.25 -12.99 -12.65
CA SER A 67 -9.87 -13.21 -13.98
C SER A 67 -11.16 -12.43 -14.21
N GLY A 68 -11.93 -12.17 -13.15
CA GLY A 68 -13.16 -11.37 -13.25
C GLY A 68 -12.95 -9.86 -13.22
N THR A 69 -11.88 -9.39 -12.57
CA THR A 69 -11.62 -7.96 -12.32
C THR A 69 -10.58 -7.35 -13.25
N GLY A 70 -9.72 -8.17 -13.86
CA GLY A 70 -8.67 -7.72 -14.76
C GLY A 70 -7.56 -6.91 -14.07
N HIS A 71 -6.94 -6.01 -14.82
CA HIS A 71 -5.99 -5.04 -14.29
C HIS A 71 -6.72 -3.88 -13.66
N GLN A 72 -6.32 -3.55 -12.44
CA GLN A 72 -6.80 -2.38 -11.72
C GLN A 72 -5.63 -1.58 -11.20
N ASP A 73 -5.83 -0.28 -11.03
CA ASP A 73 -4.85 0.59 -10.40
C ASP A 73 -4.49 0.09 -9.00
N LEU A 74 -3.24 0.31 -8.61
CA LEU A 74 -2.77 0.13 -7.25
C LEU A 74 -3.62 1.01 -6.31
N ASP A 75 -3.94 0.43 -5.16
CA ASP A 75 -4.57 1.19 -4.11
C ASP A 75 -3.60 2.26 -3.60
N THR A 76 -4.18 3.38 -3.17
CA THR A 76 -3.42 4.53 -2.71
C THR A 76 -2.48 4.18 -1.55
N GLY A 77 -2.91 3.30 -0.63
CA GLY A 77 -2.11 2.89 0.52
C GLY A 77 -0.84 2.16 0.11
N THR A 78 -0.96 1.18 -0.77
CA THR A 78 0.18 0.42 -1.33
C THR A 78 1.18 1.34 -2.01
N LEU A 79 0.70 2.30 -2.81
CA LEU A 79 1.59 3.26 -3.46
C LEU A 79 2.31 4.14 -2.43
N LEU A 80 1.60 4.66 -1.42
CA LEU A 80 2.20 5.43 -0.33
C LEU A 80 3.26 4.62 0.43
N GLN A 81 3.00 3.33 0.69
CA GLN A 81 3.96 2.42 1.33
C GLN A 81 5.22 2.21 0.47
N MET A 82 5.08 2.17 -0.85
CA MET A 82 6.24 2.08 -1.76
C MET A 82 7.06 3.36 -1.74
N ILE A 83 6.45 4.52 -2.00
CA ILE A 83 7.17 5.79 -2.09
C ILE A 83 7.72 6.24 -0.72
N GLY A 84 7.11 5.82 0.39
CA GLY A 84 7.61 6.07 1.74
C GLY A 84 8.94 5.40 2.07
N ARG A 85 9.45 4.51 1.19
CA ARG A 85 10.82 3.98 1.29
C ARG A 85 11.87 4.93 0.71
N ALA A 86 11.45 5.98 0.01
CA ALA A 86 12.36 6.98 -0.53
C ALA A 86 12.90 7.89 0.59
N GLY A 87 14.22 8.04 0.64
CA GLY A 87 14.96 8.77 1.66
C GLY A 87 15.46 7.83 2.77
N ARG A 88 16.76 7.96 3.10
CA ARG A 88 17.39 7.21 4.20
C ARG A 88 17.58 8.13 5.41
N PRO A 89 16.78 7.97 6.49
CA PRO A 89 16.92 8.79 7.69
C PRO A 89 18.34 8.71 8.25
N GLY A 90 18.96 9.87 8.49
CA GLY A 90 20.33 9.98 9.02
C GLY A 90 21.45 9.81 7.99
N PHE A 91 21.14 9.45 6.74
CA PHE A 91 22.14 9.34 5.65
C PHE A 91 21.90 10.35 4.54
N ASP A 92 20.64 10.53 4.12
CA ASP A 92 20.28 11.45 3.05
C ASP A 92 19.56 12.69 3.59
N THR A 93 19.77 13.84 2.97
CA THR A 93 19.02 15.08 3.24
C THR A 93 17.66 15.11 2.52
N SER A 94 17.49 14.27 1.50
CA SER A 94 16.27 14.13 0.73
C SER A 94 16.12 12.70 0.17
N GLY A 95 14.90 12.34 -0.19
CA GLY A 95 14.57 11.13 -0.93
C GLY A 95 13.78 11.48 -2.19
N THR A 96 13.95 10.70 -3.25
CA THR A 96 13.20 10.89 -4.50
C THR A 96 12.34 9.68 -4.78
N ALA A 97 11.05 9.91 -5.05
CA ALA A 97 10.14 8.88 -5.56
C ALA A 97 9.69 9.24 -6.98
N VAL A 98 9.84 8.28 -7.90
CA VAL A 98 9.40 8.41 -9.29
C VAL A 98 8.27 7.44 -9.54
N ILE A 99 7.10 7.95 -9.91
CA ILE A 99 5.92 7.13 -10.24
C ILE A 99 5.77 7.11 -11.75
N MET A 100 5.92 5.93 -12.36
CA MET A 100 5.70 5.72 -13.79
C MET A 100 4.29 5.16 -13.98
N THR A 101 3.40 5.97 -14.54
CA THR A 101 1.96 5.68 -14.69
C THR A 101 1.48 6.08 -16.08
N ASP A 102 0.32 5.56 -16.50
CA ASP A 102 -0.37 6.06 -17.68
C ASP A 102 -0.90 7.51 -17.47
N SER A 103 -1.17 8.20 -18.58
CA SER A 103 -1.64 9.60 -18.55
C SER A 103 -2.99 9.78 -17.87
N HIS A 104 -3.87 8.78 -17.90
CA HIS A 104 -5.20 8.86 -17.30
C HIS A 104 -5.13 8.82 -15.76
N SER A 105 -4.20 8.04 -15.22
CA SER A 105 -3.99 7.87 -13.76
C SER A 105 -3.07 8.93 -13.16
N LYS A 106 -2.40 9.76 -13.97
CA LYS A 106 -1.46 10.80 -13.52
C LYS A 106 -2.07 11.76 -12.49
N THR A 107 -3.20 12.39 -12.82
CA THR A 107 -3.84 13.38 -11.93
C THR A 107 -4.23 12.79 -10.57
N ARG A 108 -4.68 11.53 -10.56
CA ARG A 108 -4.98 10.80 -9.32
C ARG A 108 -3.77 10.72 -8.40
N PHE A 109 -2.59 10.42 -8.94
CA PHE A 109 -1.36 10.28 -8.15
C PHE A 109 -0.71 11.63 -7.81
N GLU A 110 -0.89 12.67 -8.63
CA GLU A 110 -0.51 14.04 -8.29
C GLU A 110 -1.31 14.54 -7.08
N ASN A 111 -2.65 14.37 -7.10
CA ASN A 111 -3.52 14.74 -5.97
C ASN A 111 -3.15 14.01 -4.68
N LEU A 112 -2.71 12.75 -4.79
CA LEU A 112 -2.20 11.99 -3.65
C LEU A 112 -0.95 12.62 -3.05
N SER A 113 0.03 12.99 -3.88
CA SER A 113 1.28 13.59 -3.42
C SER A 113 1.10 14.93 -2.71
N LEU A 114 0.04 15.67 -3.07
CA LEU A 114 -0.32 16.96 -2.48
C LEU A 114 -1.16 16.82 -1.20
N GLY A 115 -1.49 15.60 -0.77
CA GLY A 115 -2.35 15.37 0.39
C GLY A 115 -3.80 15.85 0.18
N LEU A 116 -4.21 16.05 -1.07
CA LEU A 116 -5.55 16.57 -1.41
C LEU A 116 -6.64 15.49 -1.38
N LYS A 117 -6.27 14.22 -1.17
CA LYS A 117 -7.23 13.12 -1.13
C LYS A 117 -7.95 13.11 0.22
N VAL A 118 -9.24 13.44 0.18
CA VAL A 118 -10.14 13.25 1.31
C VAL A 118 -10.35 11.75 1.55
N VAL A 119 -10.23 11.32 2.81
CA VAL A 119 -10.51 9.94 3.21
C VAL A 119 -12.01 9.82 3.49
N GLU A 120 -12.65 8.86 2.81
CA GLU A 120 -14.06 8.56 2.94
C GLU A 120 -14.26 7.19 3.64
N SER A 121 -15.42 7.02 4.26
CA SER A 121 -15.85 5.76 4.85
C SER A 121 -16.35 4.83 3.75
N HIS A 122 -15.97 3.55 3.84
CA HIS A 122 -16.45 2.50 2.94
C HIS A 122 -17.37 1.51 3.66
N LEU A 123 -17.95 1.88 4.81
CA LEU A 123 -18.82 1.00 5.59
C LEU A 123 -20.13 0.67 4.85
N LEU A 124 -20.60 1.54 3.96
CA LEU A 124 -21.77 1.30 3.11
C LEU A 124 -21.46 0.49 1.85
N ASP A 125 -20.20 0.16 1.57
CA ASP A 125 -19.83 -0.56 0.35
C ASP A 125 -20.26 -2.03 0.46
N GLY A 126 -21.10 -2.47 -0.49
CA GLY A 126 -21.57 -3.85 -0.55
C GLY A 126 -22.33 -4.25 0.72
N ASN A 127 -21.94 -5.37 1.34
CA ASN A 127 -22.61 -5.92 2.52
C ASN A 127 -21.90 -5.59 3.85
N ARG A 128 -20.87 -4.74 3.84
CA ARG A 128 -19.99 -4.50 4.99
C ARG A 128 -20.75 -4.04 6.23
N LEU A 129 -21.67 -3.08 6.10
CA LEU A 129 -22.47 -2.61 7.23
C LEU A 129 -23.23 -3.76 7.90
N SER A 130 -23.86 -4.62 7.09
CA SER A 130 -24.63 -5.77 7.59
C SER A 130 -23.73 -6.83 8.23
N GLU A 131 -22.55 -7.09 7.65
CA GLU A 131 -21.56 -8.02 8.20
C GLU A 131 -21.01 -7.53 9.55
N GLU A 132 -20.58 -6.28 9.62
CA GLU A 132 -20.04 -5.70 10.86
C GLU A 132 -21.12 -5.60 11.94
N LEU A 133 -22.34 -5.18 11.59
CA LEU A 133 -23.44 -5.13 12.56
C LEU A 133 -23.81 -6.53 13.06
N ASN A 134 -23.79 -7.54 12.18
CA ASN A 134 -24.03 -8.93 12.58
C ASN A 134 -22.94 -9.46 13.52
N ASN A 135 -21.68 -9.05 13.34
CA ASN A 135 -20.60 -9.36 14.27
C ASN A 135 -20.91 -8.78 15.66
N GLU A 136 -21.30 -7.51 15.76
CA GLU A 136 -21.60 -6.86 17.03
C GLU A 136 -22.83 -7.46 17.75
N ILE A 137 -23.84 -7.87 16.98
CA ILE A 137 -25.00 -8.62 17.51
C ILE A 137 -24.54 -9.97 18.08
N SER A 138 -23.68 -10.69 17.35
CA SER A 138 -23.17 -12.00 17.79
C SER A 138 -22.33 -11.94 19.07
N GLN A 139 -21.67 -10.80 19.32
CA GLN A 139 -20.89 -10.53 20.53
C GLN A 139 -21.75 -9.99 21.69
N GLY A 140 -23.04 -9.72 21.45
CA GLY A 140 -23.93 -9.12 22.44
C GLY A 140 -23.64 -7.64 22.72
N VAL A 141 -22.90 -6.96 21.85
CA VAL A 141 -22.64 -5.51 21.93
C VAL A 141 -23.87 -4.72 21.49
N VAL A 142 -24.58 -5.23 20.47
CA VAL A 142 -25.83 -4.66 19.96
C VAL A 142 -26.94 -5.67 20.17
N THR A 143 -27.91 -5.32 21.00
CA THR A 143 -29.05 -6.17 21.37
C THR A 143 -30.40 -5.62 20.90
N CYS A 144 -30.46 -4.34 20.57
CA CYS A 144 -31.65 -3.67 20.05
C CYS A 144 -31.32 -2.68 18.92
N VAL A 145 -32.38 -2.12 18.31
CA VAL A 145 -32.24 -1.19 17.18
C VAL A 145 -31.63 0.14 17.61
N GLU A 146 -31.95 0.61 18.81
CA GLU A 146 -31.41 1.84 19.37
C GLU A 146 -29.88 1.74 19.54
N GLU A 147 -29.39 0.61 20.06
CA GLU A 147 -27.96 0.31 20.18
C GLU A 147 -27.29 0.20 18.82
N ALA A 148 -27.95 -0.40 17.81
CA ALA A 148 -27.43 -0.46 16.44
C ALA A 148 -27.23 0.94 15.85
N VAL A 149 -28.20 1.84 16.07
CA VAL A 149 -28.13 3.24 15.62
C VAL A 149 -26.99 3.97 16.32
N ASP A 150 -26.82 3.78 17.63
CA ASP A 150 -25.74 4.42 18.39
C ASP A 150 -24.36 3.89 18.01
N TRP A 151 -24.25 2.60 17.69
CA TRP A 151 -23.04 2.02 17.11
C TRP A 151 -22.71 2.66 15.76
N VAL A 152 -23.68 2.83 14.85
CA VAL A 152 -23.44 3.53 13.57
C VAL A 152 -23.01 4.98 13.81
N LYS A 153 -23.62 5.69 14.78
CA LYS A 153 -23.23 7.07 15.12
C LYS A 153 -21.80 7.20 15.64
N SER A 154 -21.27 6.15 16.27
CA SER A 154 -19.90 6.11 16.75
C SER A 154 -18.86 5.94 15.63
N SER A 155 -19.29 5.50 14.44
CA SER A 155 -18.41 5.15 13.33
C SER A 155 -17.88 6.36 12.54
N PHE A 156 -16.82 6.13 11.77
CA PHE A 156 -16.32 7.10 10.81
C PHE A 156 -17.34 7.44 9.71
N LEU A 157 -18.23 6.50 9.36
CA LEU A 157 -19.33 6.74 8.41
C LEU A 157 -20.22 7.90 8.85
N PHE A 158 -20.67 7.90 10.10
CA PHE A 158 -21.56 8.95 10.59
C PHE A 158 -20.89 10.32 10.56
N ARG A 159 -19.60 10.41 10.92
CA ARG A 159 -18.83 11.65 10.79
C ARG A 159 -18.76 12.13 9.34
N ARG A 160 -18.54 11.21 8.40
CA ARG A 160 -18.39 11.57 6.99
C ARG A 160 -19.70 11.96 6.32
N ILE A 161 -20.80 11.24 6.56
CA ILE A 161 -22.15 11.61 6.06
C ILE A 161 -22.51 13.03 6.49
N ASN A 162 -22.21 13.43 7.74
CA ASN A 162 -22.49 14.79 8.21
C ASN A 162 -21.60 15.86 7.55
N SER A 163 -20.35 15.52 7.20
CA SER A 163 -19.40 16.46 6.61
C SER A 163 -19.48 16.55 5.09
N HIS A 164 -19.87 15.47 4.42
CA HIS A 164 -19.92 15.35 2.96
C HIS A 164 -21.11 14.45 2.53
N PRO A 165 -22.36 14.91 2.72
CA PRO A 165 -23.54 14.08 2.51
C PRO A 165 -23.69 13.57 1.07
N LEU A 166 -23.31 14.37 0.07
CA LEU A 166 -23.48 14.05 -1.35
C LEU A 166 -22.60 12.89 -1.86
N TYR A 167 -21.63 12.43 -1.05
CA TYR A 167 -20.78 11.30 -1.40
C TYR A 167 -21.44 9.94 -1.11
N TYR A 168 -22.35 9.89 -0.13
CA TYR A 168 -22.98 8.68 0.41
C TYR A 168 -24.42 8.56 -0.06
#